data_AF-A0A417QG33-F1
#
_entry.id   AF-A0A417QG33-F1
#
_cell.length_a   1.000
_cell.length_b   1.000
_cell.length_c   1.000
_cell.angle_alpha   90.00
_cell.angle_beta   90.00
_cell.angle_gamma   90.00
#
_symmetry.space_group_name_H-M   'P 1'
#
loop_
_entity.id
_entity.type
_entity.pdbx_description
1 polymer ?
#
loop_
_entity_poly.entity_id
_entity_poly.type
_entity_poly.pdbx_seq_one_letter_code
_entity_poly.pdbx_strand_id
1 'polypeptide(L)'
;MNIPIKKSCFYSAVIIILSQLSISLFTRNFQLSVAVIFLSAMTFLIQDFPLIPVTVLSAVGVCSLRMLLAWIVTDTTAPISRYFPEMTFYLCYGFLLYIYVKNITSWKSSGKSFFRRLTQRKDVNTTAFSEYPNRNHTLLVLTVIDYVANFLELLVRLDISAFHIRLQTGIFLTAFFRSCVVWLILTLFAKYRMLLLQKEHEERYQRLVLLISKLNGEMVWMQKNTLLIEETMNHSYKLYQELTEADVPAELSTSALATARDIHEIKKEYLLIMRGISEALNEEVEQDGMYLEEIFTLLKTSMFTLADSMDKTLNFKFICKTNFYTSKHYELLSIFRNLLINALEAAQEQTVTLMISIFSQDEAVIFKITDDGPGIPVEYKDEIFNTGFSTKINFETGEVSRGIGLGLVKDLVEKRLGGSIELASVPGNTTFTVSIPKNQIEVIKS
;
A
#
# COMPACT_ATOMS: atom_id res chain seq x y z
N MET A 1 14.62 19.68 -24.29
CA MET A 1 13.39 19.83 -25.11
C MET A 1 13.41 18.86 -26.31
N ASN A 2 13.58 17.53 -26.10
CA ASN A 2 13.75 16.55 -27.20
C ASN A 2 13.11 15.16 -26.94
N ILE A 3 12.24 15.06 -25.93
CA ILE A 3 11.61 13.80 -25.49
C ILE A 3 10.38 13.37 -26.36
N PRO A 4 9.56 14.26 -26.97
CA PRO A 4 8.35 13.80 -27.67
C PRO A 4 8.64 13.13 -29.02
N ILE A 5 9.76 13.47 -29.68
CA ILE A 5 10.09 12.93 -31.01
C ILE A 5 10.48 11.44 -30.92
N LYS A 6 11.36 11.07 -29.98
CA LYS A 6 11.78 9.67 -29.79
C LYS A 6 10.60 8.74 -29.48
N LYS A 7 9.69 9.18 -28.59
CA LYS A 7 8.47 8.42 -28.27
C LYS A 7 7.55 8.28 -29.49
N SER A 8 7.36 9.37 -30.25
CA SER A 8 6.50 9.36 -31.45
C SER A 8 7.03 8.40 -32.51
N CYS A 9 8.35 8.41 -32.78
CA CYS A 9 8.98 7.49 -33.73
C CYS A 9 8.88 6.02 -33.28
N PHE A 10 9.02 5.75 -31.98
CA PHE A 10 8.90 4.39 -31.47
C PHE A 10 7.47 3.83 -31.66
N TYR A 11 6.45 4.57 -31.20
CA TYR A 11 5.07 4.12 -31.34
C TYR A 11 4.61 4.05 -32.79
N SER A 12 5.06 4.97 -33.66
CA SER A 12 4.75 4.87 -35.09
C SER A 12 5.40 3.65 -35.74
N ALA A 13 6.66 3.33 -35.41
CA ALA A 13 7.32 2.11 -35.89
C ALA A 13 6.56 0.84 -35.47
N VAL A 14 6.10 0.77 -34.22
CA VAL A 14 5.27 -0.34 -33.73
C VAL A 14 3.96 -0.44 -34.51
N ILE A 15 3.26 0.68 -34.72
CA ILE A 15 2.00 0.70 -35.50
C ILE A 15 2.24 0.26 -36.95
N ILE A 16 3.33 0.71 -37.58
CA ILE A 16 3.69 0.33 -38.95
C ILE A 16 3.87 -1.20 -39.06
N ILE A 17 4.56 -1.82 -38.10
CA ILE A 17 4.72 -3.28 -38.07
C ILE A 17 3.38 -3.97 -37.80
N LEU A 18 2.63 -3.53 -36.78
CA LEU A 18 1.33 -4.09 -36.43
C LEU A 18 0.28 -3.93 -37.54
N SER A 19 0.45 -2.99 -38.46
CA SER A 19 -0.47 -2.78 -39.59
C SER A 19 -0.43 -3.92 -40.62
N GLN A 20 0.62 -4.75 -40.58
CA GLN A 20 0.76 -5.95 -41.40
C GLN A 20 0.07 -7.16 -40.78
N LEU A 21 -0.26 -7.08 -39.48
CA LEU A 21 -1.00 -8.10 -38.77
C LEU A 21 -2.49 -7.77 -38.86
N SER A 22 -3.22 -8.59 -39.61
CA SER A 22 -4.68 -8.55 -39.64
C SER A 22 -5.27 -9.92 -39.36
N ILE A 23 -6.32 -9.94 -38.56
CA ILE A 23 -7.08 -11.16 -38.26
C ILE A 23 -8.30 -11.18 -39.17
N SER A 24 -8.40 -12.19 -40.05
CA SER A 24 -9.59 -12.40 -40.86
C SER A 24 -10.70 -12.99 -39.99
N LEU A 25 -11.80 -12.26 -39.78
CA LEU A 25 -12.95 -12.77 -39.03
C LEU A 25 -14.10 -13.05 -40.00
N PHE A 26 -14.68 -14.24 -39.95
CA PHE A 26 -15.86 -14.68 -40.72
C PHE A 26 -15.71 -14.81 -42.25
N THR A 27 -15.04 -13.89 -42.95
CA THR A 27 -14.83 -13.94 -44.42
C THR A 27 -13.47 -13.34 -44.83
N ARG A 28 -12.94 -13.68 -46.02
CA ARG A 28 -11.69 -13.10 -46.56
C ARG A 28 -11.70 -11.57 -46.69
N ASN A 29 -12.89 -10.95 -46.69
CA ASN A 29 -13.06 -9.52 -46.89
C ASN A 29 -13.07 -8.72 -45.58
N PHE A 30 -13.04 -9.39 -44.42
CA PHE A 30 -13.17 -8.73 -43.12
C PHE A 30 -11.88 -8.90 -42.33
N GLN A 31 -11.09 -7.83 -42.26
CA GLN A 31 -9.78 -7.81 -41.62
C GLN A 31 -9.77 -6.88 -40.41
N LEU A 32 -9.45 -7.44 -39.25
CA LEU A 32 -9.25 -6.71 -38.00
C LEU A 32 -7.78 -6.28 -37.91
N SER A 33 -7.50 -4.99 -38.07
CA SER A 33 -6.14 -4.45 -37.98
C SER A 33 -5.70 -4.31 -36.52
N VAL A 34 -4.63 -5.00 -36.15
CA VAL A 34 -4.06 -4.95 -34.79
C VAL A 34 -3.51 -3.56 -34.46
N ALA A 35 -2.98 -2.87 -35.47
CA ALA A 35 -2.45 -1.50 -35.34
C ALA A 35 -3.49 -0.48 -34.85
N VAL A 36 -4.74 -0.58 -35.30
CA VAL A 36 -5.80 0.35 -34.90
C VAL A 36 -6.18 0.11 -33.44
N ILE A 37 -6.33 -1.15 -33.04
CA ILE A 37 -6.59 -1.53 -31.65
C ILE A 37 -5.47 -1.02 -30.74
N PHE A 38 -4.21 -1.19 -31.16
CA PHE A 38 -3.05 -0.71 -30.41
C PHE A 38 -3.04 0.82 -30.28
N LEU A 39 -3.23 1.55 -31.38
CA LEU A 39 -3.28 3.02 -31.38
C LEU A 39 -4.33 3.55 -30.40
N SER A 40 -5.54 2.98 -30.44
CA SER A 40 -6.65 3.40 -29.60
C SER A 40 -6.42 3.03 -28.14
N ALA A 41 -5.97 1.80 -27.86
CA ALA A 41 -5.66 1.37 -26.50
C ALA A 41 -4.54 2.21 -25.87
N MET A 42 -3.45 2.46 -26.60
CA MET A 42 -2.32 3.26 -26.12
C MET A 42 -2.69 4.72 -25.83
N THR A 43 -3.60 5.28 -26.63
CA THR A 43 -4.11 6.65 -26.41
C THR A 43 -4.74 6.81 -25.03
N PHE A 44 -5.39 5.77 -24.51
CA PHE A 44 -5.98 5.79 -23.17
C PHE A 44 -4.99 5.29 -22.11
N LEU A 45 -4.19 4.27 -22.39
CA LEU A 45 -3.32 3.62 -21.39
C LEU A 45 -2.06 4.43 -21.03
N ILE A 46 -1.54 5.24 -21.96
CA ILE A 46 -0.30 6.00 -21.76
C ILE A 46 -0.62 7.48 -21.51
N GLN A 47 -0.06 8.01 -20.43
CA GLN A 47 -0.12 9.44 -20.14
C GLN A 47 0.68 10.24 -21.17
N ASP A 48 0.08 11.33 -21.67
CA ASP A 48 0.66 12.22 -22.68
C ASP A 48 1.10 11.50 -23.97
N PHE A 49 0.27 10.54 -24.43
CA PHE A 49 0.48 9.86 -25.69
C PHE A 49 0.49 10.88 -26.86
N PRO A 50 1.58 10.98 -27.66
CA PRO A 50 1.70 11.96 -28.73
C PRO A 50 0.88 11.53 -29.95
N LEU A 51 -0.45 11.60 -29.82
CA LEU A 51 -1.40 11.03 -30.78
C LEU A 51 -1.22 11.57 -32.19
N ILE A 52 -1.16 12.90 -32.37
CA ILE A 52 -1.05 13.53 -33.70
C ILE A 52 0.28 13.17 -34.39
N PRO A 53 1.46 13.35 -33.77
CA PRO A 53 2.71 12.93 -34.40
C PRO A 53 2.73 11.44 -34.75
N VAL A 54 2.22 10.58 -33.87
CA VAL A 54 2.17 9.13 -34.10
C VAL A 54 1.24 8.78 -35.25
N THR A 55 0.06 9.39 -35.36
CA THR A 55 -0.89 9.10 -36.43
C THR A 55 -0.37 9.53 -37.79
N VAL A 56 0.25 10.71 -37.89
CA VAL A 56 0.83 11.22 -39.13
C VAL A 56 2.01 10.35 -39.58
N LEU A 57 2.95 10.06 -38.69
CA LEU A 57 4.10 9.19 -39.00
C LEU A 57 3.65 7.78 -39.38
N SER A 58 2.64 7.24 -38.69
CA SER A 58 2.09 5.92 -39.01
C SER A 58 1.39 5.91 -40.36
N ALA A 59 0.60 6.93 -40.71
CA ALA A 59 -0.09 7.00 -41.99
C ALA A 59 0.90 6.98 -43.17
N VAL A 60 1.97 7.77 -43.08
CA VAL A 60 3.06 7.76 -44.08
C VAL A 60 3.78 6.41 -44.10
N GLY A 61 4.19 5.92 -42.93
CA GLY A 61 4.98 4.70 -42.83
C GLY A 61 4.24 3.42 -43.25
N VAL A 62 2.94 3.31 -42.96
CA VAL A 62 2.11 2.18 -43.38
C VAL A 62 1.98 2.18 -44.91
N CYS A 63 1.72 3.34 -45.51
CA CYS A 63 1.67 3.50 -46.96
C CYS A 63 3.01 3.10 -47.61
N SER A 64 4.13 3.61 -47.09
CA SER A 64 5.47 3.29 -47.60
C SER A 64 5.82 1.82 -47.47
N LEU A 65 5.53 1.20 -46.32
CA LEU A 65 5.82 -0.22 -46.09
C LEU A 65 4.98 -1.13 -46.99
N ARG A 66 3.69 -0.84 -47.17
CA ARG A 66 2.83 -1.63 -48.06
C ARG A 66 3.21 -1.50 -49.53
N MET A 67 3.62 -0.30 -49.95
CA MET A 67 4.17 -0.10 -51.30
C MET A 67 5.44 -0.94 -51.51
N LEU A 68 6.35 -0.94 -50.53
CA LEU A 68 7.58 -1.74 -50.57
C LEU A 68 7.28 -3.25 -50.59
N LEU A 69 6.37 -3.73 -49.75
CA LEU A 69 5.98 -5.15 -49.73
C LEU A 69 5.29 -5.57 -51.03
N ALA A 70 4.42 -4.74 -51.59
CA ALA A 70 3.77 -5.04 -52.86
C ALA A 70 4.77 -5.11 -54.01
N TRP A 71 5.76 -4.20 -54.04
CA TRP A 71 6.86 -4.24 -55.00
C TRP A 71 7.65 -5.55 -54.88
N ILE A 72 8.02 -5.97 -53.66
CA ILE A 72 8.73 -7.24 -53.41
C ILE A 72 7.92 -8.46 -53.87
N VAL A 73 6.60 -8.46 -53.66
CA VAL A 73 5.75 -9.64 -53.90
C VAL A 73 5.29 -9.76 -55.36
N THR A 74 5.03 -8.63 -56.03
CA THR A 74 4.39 -8.64 -57.37
C THR A 74 5.29 -8.16 -58.49
N ASP A 75 6.53 -7.76 -58.18
CA ASP A 75 7.57 -7.27 -59.12
C ASP A 75 7.09 -6.17 -60.08
N THR A 76 5.99 -5.51 -59.72
CA THR A 76 5.31 -4.49 -60.52
C THR A 76 5.07 -3.25 -59.67
N THR A 77 5.35 -2.07 -60.23
CA THR A 77 5.09 -0.79 -59.58
C THR A 77 3.62 -0.42 -59.78
N ALA A 78 2.75 -0.84 -58.86
CA ALA A 78 1.38 -0.33 -58.80
C ALA A 78 1.40 1.21 -58.57
N PRO A 79 0.44 1.96 -59.12
CA PRO A 79 0.38 3.40 -58.90
C PRO A 79 0.20 3.71 -57.41
N ILE A 80 0.93 4.70 -56.92
CA ILE A 80 0.94 5.13 -55.50
C ILE A 80 -0.49 5.44 -55.00
N SER A 81 -1.37 5.90 -55.90
CA SER A 81 -2.79 6.16 -55.62
C SER A 81 -3.56 4.96 -55.06
N ARG A 82 -3.10 3.73 -55.29
CA ARG A 82 -3.71 2.52 -54.74
C ARG A 82 -3.60 2.40 -53.22
N TYR A 83 -2.61 3.07 -52.60
CA TYR A 83 -2.34 3.00 -51.17
C TYR A 83 -2.83 4.23 -50.39
N PHE A 84 -3.28 5.28 -51.09
CA PHE A 84 -3.84 6.48 -50.46
C PHE A 84 -5.08 6.25 -49.58
N PRO A 85 -6.03 5.34 -49.90
CA PRO A 85 -7.20 5.12 -49.04
C PRO A 85 -6.83 4.79 -47.58
N GLU A 86 -5.77 4.00 -47.37
CA GLU A 86 -5.33 3.59 -46.03
C GLU A 86 -4.68 4.74 -45.27
N MET A 87 -3.95 5.60 -45.98
CA MET A 87 -3.42 6.83 -45.41
C MET A 87 -4.57 7.74 -44.94
N THR A 88 -5.64 7.84 -45.75
CA THR A 88 -6.87 8.57 -45.39
C THR A 88 -7.52 7.98 -44.13
N PHE A 89 -7.58 6.65 -44.01
CA PHE A 89 -8.08 5.99 -42.80
C PHE A 89 -7.31 6.42 -41.55
N TYR A 90 -5.99 6.26 -41.51
CA TYR A 90 -5.18 6.54 -40.31
C TYR A 90 -5.23 8.03 -39.92
N LEU A 91 -5.20 8.93 -40.89
CA LEU A 91 -5.31 10.37 -40.64
C LEU A 91 -6.69 10.74 -40.08
N CYS A 92 -7.76 10.23 -40.68
CA CYS A 92 -9.12 10.49 -40.21
C CYS A 92 -9.35 9.91 -38.81
N TYR A 93 -9.00 8.63 -38.61
CA TYR A 93 -9.14 7.94 -37.34
C TYR A 93 -8.39 8.67 -36.23
N GLY A 94 -7.11 9.02 -36.47
CA GLY A 94 -6.28 9.73 -35.53
C GLY A 94 -6.81 11.12 -35.16
N PHE A 95 -7.31 11.86 -36.15
CA PHE A 95 -7.87 13.19 -35.94
C PHE A 95 -9.18 13.16 -35.12
N LEU A 96 -10.10 12.26 -35.47
CA LEU A 96 -11.35 12.08 -34.74
C LEU A 96 -11.11 11.61 -33.29
N LEU A 97 -10.16 10.67 -33.11
CA LEU A 97 -9.74 10.22 -31.79
C LEU A 97 -9.11 11.37 -30.98
N TYR A 98 -8.33 12.23 -31.61
CA TYR A 98 -7.76 13.42 -30.97
C TYR A 98 -8.83 14.40 -30.48
N ILE A 99 -9.84 14.68 -31.30
CA ILE A 99 -10.98 15.54 -30.90
C ILE A 99 -11.68 14.95 -29.68
N TYR A 100 -11.95 13.65 -29.68
CA TYR A 100 -12.61 12.98 -28.56
C TYR A 100 -11.80 13.08 -27.27
N VAL A 101 -10.50 12.75 -27.32
CA VAL A 101 -9.61 12.81 -26.15
C VAL A 101 -9.44 14.25 -25.65
N LYS A 102 -9.33 15.23 -26.56
CA LYS A 102 -9.28 16.66 -26.20
C LYS A 102 -10.57 17.13 -25.52
N ASN A 103 -11.73 16.70 -25.99
CA ASN A 103 -13.00 17.07 -25.38
C ASN A 103 -13.18 16.47 -23.97
N ILE A 104 -12.74 15.23 -23.76
CA ILE A 104 -12.73 14.60 -22.43
C ILE A 104 -11.82 15.36 -21.46
N THR A 105 -10.63 15.73 -21.92
CA THR A 105 -9.63 16.44 -21.09
C THR A 105 -10.01 17.90 -20.83
N SER A 106 -10.67 18.56 -21.79
CA SER A 106 -11.20 19.93 -21.68
C SER A 106 -12.36 20.06 -20.68
N TRP A 107 -13.30 19.09 -20.68
CA TRP A 107 -14.46 19.10 -19.77
C TRP A 107 -14.04 19.08 -18.28
N LYS A 108 -12.90 18.45 -17.96
CA LYS A 108 -12.32 18.43 -16.60
C LYS A 108 -11.76 19.77 -16.12
N SER A 109 -11.28 20.63 -17.02
CA SER A 109 -10.72 21.94 -16.61
C SER A 109 -11.80 22.87 -16.07
N SER A 110 -13.05 22.75 -16.56
CA SER A 110 -14.18 23.54 -16.05
C SER A 110 -14.84 22.91 -14.81
N GLY A 111 -14.87 21.57 -14.69
CA GLY A 111 -15.45 20.88 -13.53
C GLY A 111 -14.59 20.89 -12.25
N LYS A 112 -13.27 21.09 -12.37
CA LYS A 112 -12.34 21.16 -11.22
C LYS A 112 -12.60 22.32 -10.25
N SER A 113 -13.29 23.38 -10.67
CA SER A 113 -13.68 24.50 -9.79
C SER A 113 -14.85 24.15 -8.86
N PHE A 114 -15.77 23.30 -9.32
CA PHE A 114 -17.02 23.00 -8.63
C PHE A 114 -16.86 21.90 -7.57
N PHE A 115 -16.19 20.79 -7.91
CA PHE A 115 -16.02 19.65 -6.98
C PHE A 115 -14.98 19.88 -5.89
N ARG A 116 -14.01 20.79 -6.11
CA ARG A 116 -12.99 21.13 -5.10
C ARG A 116 -13.55 21.84 -3.86
N ARG A 117 -14.81 22.31 -3.91
CA ARG A 117 -15.53 22.87 -2.75
C ARG A 117 -16.30 21.85 -1.92
N LEU A 118 -16.57 20.65 -2.45
CA LEU A 118 -17.47 19.67 -1.80
C LEU A 118 -16.74 18.51 -1.10
N THR A 119 -15.49 18.22 -1.44
CA THR A 119 -14.73 17.12 -0.82
C THR A 119 -13.44 17.65 -0.22
N GLN A 120 -13.44 17.85 1.10
CA GLN A 120 -12.29 18.27 1.91
C GLN A 120 -11.37 17.09 2.30
N ARG A 121 -11.28 16.04 1.48
CA ARG A 121 -10.34 14.93 1.72
C ARG A 121 -9.05 15.16 0.93
N LYS A 122 -7.97 15.45 1.65
CA LYS A 122 -6.59 15.51 1.13
C LYS A 122 -6.09 14.08 0.91
N ASP A 123 -6.45 13.46 -0.21
CA ASP A 123 -5.76 12.26 -0.66
C ASP A 123 -5.03 12.48 -1.99
N VAL A 124 -3.72 12.29 -1.84
CA VAL A 124 -2.60 12.15 -2.75
C VAL A 124 -2.93 11.51 -4.11
N ASN A 125 -2.42 12.13 -5.17
CA ASN A 125 -2.20 11.59 -6.53
C ASN A 125 -3.29 10.66 -7.09
N THR A 126 -4.44 11.23 -7.43
CA THR A 126 -5.34 10.65 -8.44
C THR A 126 -4.62 10.60 -9.80
N THR A 127 -3.93 9.50 -10.05
CA THR A 127 -3.36 9.17 -11.35
C THR A 127 -4.49 9.08 -12.39
N ALA A 128 -4.22 9.62 -13.58
CA ALA A 128 -5.16 10.09 -14.60
C ALA A 128 -6.24 9.11 -15.14
N PHE A 129 -6.34 7.88 -14.61
CA PHE A 129 -7.16 6.80 -15.17
C PHE A 129 -8.47 6.48 -14.43
N SER A 130 -8.68 7.00 -13.21
CA SER A 130 -9.97 6.82 -12.50
C SER A 130 -11.11 7.70 -13.05
N GLU A 131 -10.81 8.58 -14.00
CA GLU A 131 -11.69 9.66 -14.43
C GLU A 131 -11.85 9.68 -15.96
N TYR A 132 -11.99 8.52 -16.60
CA TYR A 132 -12.47 8.46 -17.99
C TYR A 132 -14.00 8.41 -18.00
N PRO A 133 -14.67 9.01 -19.00
CA PRO A 133 -16.13 8.97 -19.10
C PRO A 133 -16.64 7.53 -19.09
N ASN A 134 -17.92 7.36 -18.77
CA ASN A 134 -18.61 6.06 -18.72
C ASN A 134 -18.08 5.10 -19.80
N ARG A 135 -17.49 3.96 -19.41
CA ARG A 135 -16.77 3.06 -20.32
C ARG A 135 -17.62 2.63 -21.51
N ASN A 136 -18.93 2.50 -21.29
CA ASN A 136 -19.89 2.15 -22.32
C ASN A 136 -20.08 3.28 -23.35
N HIS A 137 -19.93 4.54 -22.92
CA HIS A 137 -19.90 5.69 -23.82
C HIS A 137 -18.63 5.70 -24.69
N THR A 138 -17.46 5.36 -24.12
CA THR A 138 -16.21 5.23 -24.90
C THR A 138 -16.31 4.16 -25.98
N LEU A 139 -16.93 3.01 -25.69
CA LEU A 139 -17.18 1.97 -26.70
C LEU A 139 -18.00 2.50 -27.88
N LEU A 140 -19.10 3.22 -27.60
CA LEU A 140 -19.99 3.78 -28.62
C LEU A 140 -19.24 4.79 -29.47
N VAL A 141 -18.52 5.72 -28.85
CA VAL A 141 -17.78 6.77 -29.58
C VAL A 141 -16.66 6.18 -30.44
N LEU A 142 -15.89 5.21 -29.93
CA LEU A 142 -14.87 4.53 -30.73
C LEU A 142 -15.47 3.80 -31.94
N THR A 143 -16.64 3.18 -31.78
CA THR A 143 -17.34 2.51 -32.88
C THR A 143 -17.73 3.51 -33.97
N VAL A 144 -18.23 4.69 -33.59
CA VAL A 144 -18.57 5.77 -34.54
C VAL A 144 -17.32 6.30 -35.24
N ILE A 145 -16.23 6.54 -34.51
CA ILE A 145 -14.97 7.04 -35.07
C ILE A 145 -14.41 6.05 -36.10
N ASP A 146 -14.35 4.76 -35.75
CA ASP A 146 -13.85 3.70 -36.64
C ASP A 146 -14.75 3.55 -37.87
N TYR A 147 -16.08 3.57 -37.69
CA TYR A 147 -17.03 3.51 -38.82
C TYR A 147 -16.82 4.68 -39.80
N VAL A 148 -16.73 5.92 -39.30
CA VAL A 148 -16.53 7.10 -40.16
C VAL A 148 -15.19 7.04 -40.90
N ALA A 149 -14.13 6.59 -40.24
CA ALA A 149 -12.82 6.44 -40.87
C ALA A 149 -12.81 5.38 -41.98
N ASN A 150 -13.38 4.18 -41.73
CA ASN A 150 -13.49 3.14 -42.78
C ASN A 150 -14.43 3.57 -43.91
N PHE A 151 -15.48 4.33 -43.61
CA PHE A 151 -16.41 4.84 -44.62
C PHE A 151 -15.71 5.83 -45.57
N LEU A 152 -14.92 6.76 -45.03
CA LEU A 152 -14.12 7.70 -45.82
C LEU A 152 -13.06 7.00 -46.66
N GLU A 153 -12.38 5.99 -46.10
CA GLU A 153 -11.47 5.13 -46.87
C GLU A 153 -12.19 4.46 -48.04
N LEU A 154 -13.38 3.88 -47.80
CA LEU A 154 -14.16 3.19 -48.82
C LEU A 154 -14.64 4.15 -49.92
N LEU A 155 -15.01 5.38 -49.57
CA LEU A 155 -15.36 6.41 -50.53
C LEU A 155 -14.19 6.76 -51.45
N VAL A 156 -12.98 6.95 -50.92
CA VAL A 156 -11.77 7.19 -51.74
C VAL A 156 -11.47 6.00 -52.66
N ARG A 157 -11.87 4.79 -52.26
CA ARG A 157 -11.57 3.57 -53.01
C ARG A 157 -12.59 3.22 -54.10
N LEU A 158 -13.88 3.45 -53.86
CA LEU A 158 -14.99 2.89 -54.67
C LEU A 158 -16.06 3.93 -55.06
N ASP A 159 -15.88 5.19 -54.70
CA ASP A 159 -16.83 6.29 -54.91
C ASP A 159 -18.26 5.91 -54.51
N ILE A 160 -19.19 5.87 -55.47
CA ILE A 160 -20.62 5.62 -55.26
C ILE A 160 -20.88 4.16 -54.84
N SER A 161 -20.01 3.23 -55.23
CA SER A 161 -20.17 1.81 -54.87
C SER A 161 -19.93 1.55 -53.38
N ALA A 162 -19.37 2.53 -52.65
CA ALA A 162 -19.21 2.46 -51.20
C ALA A 162 -20.56 2.28 -50.47
N PHE A 163 -21.67 2.80 -51.03
CA PHE A 163 -22.99 2.78 -50.37
C PHE A 163 -23.70 1.42 -50.39
N HIS A 164 -23.11 0.38 -50.99
CA HIS A 164 -23.71 -0.95 -50.98
C HIS A 164 -23.89 -1.49 -49.55
N ILE A 165 -25.12 -1.95 -49.25
CA ILE A 165 -25.51 -2.40 -47.90
C ILE A 165 -24.57 -3.47 -47.32
N ARG A 166 -24.09 -4.41 -48.15
CA ARG A 166 -23.14 -5.46 -47.72
C ARG A 166 -21.82 -4.90 -47.23
N LEU A 167 -21.31 -3.84 -47.87
CA LEU A 167 -20.06 -3.19 -47.47
C LEU A 167 -20.28 -2.39 -46.18
N GLN A 168 -21.40 -1.67 -46.07
CA GLN A 168 -21.76 -0.90 -44.87
C GLN A 168 -21.92 -1.79 -43.64
N THR A 169 -22.59 -2.93 -43.77
CA THR A 169 -22.68 -3.91 -42.69
C THR A 169 -21.30 -4.46 -42.29
N GLY A 170 -20.40 -4.65 -43.26
CA GLY A 170 -19.04 -5.14 -43.01
C GLY A 170 -18.19 -4.15 -42.22
N ILE A 171 -18.17 -2.87 -42.61
CA ILE A 171 -17.38 -1.85 -41.89
C ILE A 171 -17.95 -1.57 -40.49
N PHE A 172 -19.27 -1.62 -40.32
CA PHE A 172 -19.91 -1.46 -39.01
C PHE A 172 -19.54 -2.60 -38.05
N LEU A 173 -19.68 -3.85 -38.50
CA LEU A 173 -19.27 -5.02 -37.72
C LEU A 173 -17.79 -4.93 -37.35
N THR A 174 -16.94 -4.51 -38.29
CA THR A 174 -15.49 -4.35 -38.06
C THR A 174 -15.23 -3.31 -36.97
N ALA A 175 -15.83 -2.14 -37.09
CA ALA A 175 -15.72 -1.04 -36.14
C ALA A 175 -16.20 -1.45 -34.74
N PHE A 176 -17.34 -2.16 -34.67
CA PHE A 176 -17.89 -2.65 -33.41
C PHE A 176 -16.97 -3.66 -32.74
N PHE A 177 -16.51 -4.69 -33.46
CA PHE A 177 -15.61 -5.70 -32.90
C PHE A 177 -14.28 -5.09 -32.44
N ARG A 178 -13.64 -4.23 -33.25
CA ARG A 178 -12.41 -3.53 -32.85
C ARG A 178 -12.63 -2.71 -31.58
N SER A 179 -13.72 -1.97 -31.51
CA SER A 179 -14.06 -1.15 -30.34
C SER A 179 -14.35 -2.00 -29.10
N CYS A 180 -15.00 -3.16 -29.24
CA CYS A 180 -15.19 -4.13 -28.17
C CYS A 180 -13.87 -4.67 -27.63
N VAL A 181 -12.91 -4.99 -28.51
CA VAL A 181 -11.57 -5.44 -28.09
C VAL A 181 -10.85 -4.34 -27.30
N VAL A 182 -10.87 -3.10 -27.78
CA VAL A 182 -10.28 -1.96 -27.04
C VAL A 182 -10.96 -1.79 -25.68
N TRP A 183 -12.30 -1.83 -25.63
CA TRP A 183 -13.06 -1.73 -24.38
C TRP A 183 -12.71 -2.85 -23.38
N LEU A 184 -12.52 -4.09 -23.86
CA LEU A 184 -12.10 -5.22 -23.04
C LEU A 184 -10.71 -4.99 -22.46
N ILE A 185 -9.74 -4.57 -23.30
CA ILE A 185 -8.37 -4.25 -22.85
C ILE A 185 -8.39 -3.17 -21.76
N LEU A 186 -9.12 -2.08 -21.98
CA LEU A 186 -9.23 -0.99 -20.98
C LEU A 186 -9.87 -1.48 -19.67
N THR A 187 -10.87 -2.35 -19.77
CA THR A 187 -11.55 -2.91 -18.59
C THR A 187 -10.65 -3.83 -17.78
N LEU A 188 -9.89 -4.71 -18.44
CA LEU A 188 -8.93 -5.60 -17.80
C LEU A 188 -7.81 -4.81 -17.11
N PHE A 189 -7.22 -3.82 -17.79
CA PHE A 189 -6.18 -2.97 -17.21
C PHE A 189 -6.68 -2.21 -15.97
N ALA A 190 -7.90 -1.68 -16.03
CA ALA A 190 -8.46 -0.97 -14.89
C ALA A 190 -8.74 -1.91 -13.70
N LYS A 191 -9.26 -3.12 -13.95
CA LYS A 191 -9.47 -4.13 -12.90
C LYS A 191 -8.15 -4.57 -12.28
N TYR A 192 -7.12 -4.80 -13.10
CA TYR A 192 -5.79 -5.15 -12.63
C TYR A 192 -5.18 -4.06 -11.74
N ARG A 193 -5.29 -2.79 -12.13
CA ARG A 193 -4.82 -1.66 -11.30
C ARG A 193 -5.57 -1.54 -9.98
N MET A 194 -6.89 -1.77 -9.97
CA MET A 194 -7.67 -1.75 -8.74
C MET A 194 -7.20 -2.84 -7.76
N LEU A 195 -6.96 -4.06 -8.26
CA LEU A 195 -6.41 -5.16 -7.46
C LEU A 195 -5.02 -4.82 -6.93
N LEU A 196 -4.16 -4.20 -7.74
CA LEU A 196 -2.82 -3.80 -7.33
C LEU A 196 -2.86 -2.73 -6.21
N LEU A 197 -3.73 -1.72 -6.36
CA LEU A 197 -3.91 -0.69 -5.33
C LEU A 197 -4.45 -1.28 -4.03
N GLN A 198 -5.43 -2.19 -4.10
CA GLN A 198 -5.94 -2.87 -2.90
C GLN A 198 -4.83 -3.63 -2.18
N LYS A 199 -3.96 -4.34 -2.91
CA LYS A 199 -2.82 -5.03 -2.33
C LYS A 199 -1.82 -4.06 -1.68
N GLU A 200 -1.49 -2.95 -2.34
CA GLU A 200 -0.59 -1.92 -1.77
C GLU A 200 -1.19 -1.28 -0.51
N HIS A 201 -2.51 -1.01 -0.50
CA HIS A 201 -3.22 -0.53 0.67
C HIS A 201 -3.20 -1.53 1.82
N GLU A 202 -3.39 -2.82 1.53
CA GLU A 202 -3.32 -3.89 2.53
C GLU A 202 -1.91 -3.95 3.14
N GLU A 203 -0.85 -4.02 2.33
CA GLU A 203 0.54 -4.01 2.81
C GLU A 203 0.87 -2.77 3.65
N ARG A 204 0.39 -1.59 3.23
CA ARG A 204 0.57 -0.33 3.96
C ARG A 204 -0.16 -0.35 5.30
N TYR A 205 -1.40 -0.84 5.32
CA TYR A 205 -2.20 -0.98 6.53
C TYR A 205 -1.51 -1.91 7.54
N GLN A 206 -1.01 -3.06 7.10
CA GLN A 206 -0.26 -3.99 7.94
C GLN A 206 0.97 -3.34 8.59
N ARG A 207 1.74 -2.56 7.81
CA ARG A 207 2.89 -1.81 8.35
C ARG A 207 2.48 -0.77 9.37
N LEU A 208 1.40 -0.04 9.11
CA LEU A 208 0.87 1.00 9.98
C LEU A 208 0.41 0.40 11.31
N VAL A 209 -0.30 -0.73 11.28
CA VAL A 209 -0.74 -1.45 12.48
C VAL A 209 0.44 -1.88 13.35
N LEU A 210 1.50 -2.43 12.74
CA LEU A 210 2.72 -2.81 13.47
C LEU A 210 3.46 -1.59 14.05
N LEU A 211 3.49 -0.47 13.31
CA LEU A 211 4.08 0.79 13.79
C LEU A 211 3.30 1.36 14.97
N ILE A 212 1.97 1.38 14.90
CA ILE A 212 1.09 1.80 16.00
C ILE A 212 1.31 0.92 17.23
N SER A 213 1.40 -0.40 17.06
CA SER A 213 1.68 -1.32 18.16
C SER A 213 3.03 -1.01 18.84
N LYS A 214 4.07 -0.73 18.05
CA LYS A 214 5.38 -0.31 18.57
C LYS A 214 5.30 1.03 19.30
N LEU A 215 4.66 2.04 18.70
CA LEU A 215 4.49 3.37 19.29
C LEU A 215 3.67 3.34 20.58
N ASN A 216 2.59 2.54 20.64
CA ASN A 216 1.80 2.36 21.86
C ASN A 216 2.64 1.83 23.02
N GLY A 217 3.58 0.92 22.75
CA GLY A 217 4.53 0.45 23.75
C GLY A 217 5.43 1.57 24.27
N GLU A 218 6.02 2.36 23.36
CA GLU A 218 6.84 3.53 23.71
C GLU A 218 6.02 4.58 24.49
N MET A 219 4.77 4.80 24.12
CA MET A 219 3.87 5.74 24.80
C MET A 219 3.59 5.34 26.26
N VAL A 220 3.31 4.06 26.52
CA VAL A 220 3.14 3.57 27.91
C VAL A 220 4.42 3.78 28.72
N TRP A 221 5.58 3.59 28.10
CA TRP A 221 6.86 3.88 28.75
C TRP A 221 7.05 5.37 29.04
N MET A 222 6.74 6.24 28.08
CA MET A 222 6.83 7.68 28.29
C MET A 222 5.90 8.13 29.43
N GLN A 223 4.71 7.52 29.59
CA GLN A 223 3.86 7.77 30.76
C GLN A 223 4.56 7.44 32.08
N LYS A 224 5.32 6.33 32.16
CA LYS A 224 6.12 6.00 33.35
C LYS A 224 7.26 6.97 33.60
N ASN A 225 8.00 7.36 32.56
CA ASN A 225 9.07 8.35 32.68
C ASN A 225 8.58 9.68 33.23
N THR A 226 7.33 10.04 32.96
CA THR A 226 6.72 11.25 33.52
C THR A 226 6.62 11.20 35.05
N LEU A 227 6.38 10.02 35.65
CA LEU A 227 6.39 9.85 37.11
C LEU A 227 7.80 10.02 37.68
N LEU A 228 8.82 9.47 37.02
CA LEU A 228 10.21 9.62 37.45
C LEU A 228 10.67 11.08 37.36
N ILE A 229 10.28 11.80 36.31
CA ILE A 229 10.54 13.23 36.17
C ILE A 229 9.91 13.99 37.34
N GLU A 230 8.68 13.64 37.72
CA GLU A 230 7.98 14.24 38.85
C GLU A 230 8.63 13.94 40.20
N GLU A 231 9.04 12.70 40.44
CA GLU A 231 9.79 12.33 41.65
C GLU A 231 11.13 13.07 41.74
N THR A 232 11.87 13.15 40.63
CA THR A 232 13.15 13.87 40.56
C THR A 232 12.97 15.37 40.79
N MET A 233 11.92 15.96 40.20
CA MET A 233 11.54 17.36 40.46
C MET A 233 11.27 17.57 41.96
N ASN A 234 10.50 16.68 42.57
CA ASN A 234 10.15 16.75 43.99
C ASN A 234 11.39 16.59 44.89
N HIS A 235 12.33 15.70 44.56
CA HIS A 235 13.60 15.59 45.26
C HIS A 235 14.43 16.87 45.15
N SER A 236 14.54 17.47 43.97
CA SER A 236 15.24 18.74 43.79
C SER A 236 14.60 19.88 44.58
N TYR A 237 13.26 19.88 44.70
CA TYR A 237 12.55 20.87 45.50
C TYR A 237 12.74 20.66 47.01
N LYS A 238 12.71 19.42 47.49
CA LYS A 238 13.04 19.09 48.89
C LYS A 238 14.47 19.49 49.24
N LEU A 239 15.42 19.19 48.36
CA LEU A 239 16.82 19.59 48.53
C LEU A 239 16.95 21.11 48.64
N TYR A 240 16.20 21.87 47.83
CA TYR A 240 16.14 23.32 47.96
C TYR A 240 15.63 23.77 49.35
N GLN A 241 14.57 23.13 49.87
CA GLN A 241 14.04 23.44 51.20
C GLN A 241 15.08 23.16 52.29
N GLU A 242 15.69 21.97 52.29
CA GLU A 242 16.71 21.57 53.26
C GLU A 242 17.94 22.50 53.23
N LEU A 243 18.42 22.89 52.04
CA LEU A 243 19.53 23.83 51.90
C LEU A 243 19.18 25.25 52.38
N THR A 244 17.92 25.65 52.24
CA THR A 244 17.44 26.96 52.72
C THR A 244 17.32 26.96 54.24
N GLU A 245 16.93 25.84 54.85
CA GLU A 245 16.84 25.67 56.30
C GLU A 245 18.21 25.55 56.97
N ALA A 246 19.22 25.00 56.28
CA ALA A 246 20.56 24.76 56.81
C ALA A 246 21.53 25.97 56.73
N ASP A 247 21.06 27.18 56.37
CA ASP A 247 21.84 28.43 56.28
C ASP A 247 23.11 28.32 55.40
N VAL A 248 23.01 27.53 54.33
CA VAL A 248 24.08 27.25 53.34
C VAL A 248 24.16 28.42 52.34
N PRO A 249 25.31 28.68 51.67
CA PRO A 249 25.40 29.76 50.69
C PRO A 249 24.27 29.75 49.66
N ALA A 250 23.65 30.92 49.44
CA ALA A 250 22.46 31.09 48.61
C ALA A 250 22.63 30.55 47.17
N GLU A 251 23.85 30.46 46.65
CA GLU A 251 24.13 29.86 45.35
C GLU A 251 23.68 28.39 45.25
N LEU A 252 23.86 27.60 46.32
CA LEU A 252 23.52 26.17 46.32
C LEU A 252 22.01 25.93 46.36
N SER A 253 21.28 26.65 47.22
CA SER A 253 19.82 26.58 47.26
C SER A 253 19.21 27.09 45.95
N THR A 254 19.72 28.21 45.41
CA THR A 254 19.26 28.75 44.12
C THR A 254 19.51 27.78 42.97
N SER A 255 20.63 27.03 42.98
CA SER A 255 20.93 25.99 41.99
C SER A 255 19.96 24.80 42.06
N ALA A 256 19.62 24.34 43.27
CA ALA A 256 18.62 23.28 43.47
C ALA A 256 17.22 23.71 43.01
N LEU A 257 16.83 24.97 43.26
CA LEU A 257 15.57 25.53 42.79
C LEU A 257 15.55 25.69 41.26
N ALA A 258 16.64 26.17 40.66
CA ALA A 258 16.78 26.25 39.20
C ALA A 258 16.65 24.86 38.56
N THR A 259 17.32 23.85 39.12
CA THR A 259 17.22 22.46 38.66
C THR A 259 15.78 21.95 38.72
N ALA A 260 15.04 22.20 39.81
CA ALA A 260 13.64 21.81 39.93
C ALA A 260 12.75 22.49 38.86
N ARG A 261 13.00 23.78 38.58
CA ARG A 261 12.28 24.53 37.54
C ARG A 261 12.58 23.99 36.15
N ASP A 262 13.84 23.70 35.85
CA ASP A 262 14.24 23.17 34.55
C ASP A 262 13.63 21.77 34.33
N ILE A 263 13.57 20.92 35.36
CA ILE A 263 12.86 19.63 35.31
C ILE A 263 11.35 19.84 35.08
N HIS A 264 10.74 20.87 35.67
CA HIS A 264 9.34 21.19 35.43
C HIS A 264 9.06 21.57 33.97
N GLU A 265 9.94 22.36 33.35
CA GLU A 265 9.85 22.71 31.93
C GLU A 265 9.99 21.47 31.05
N ILE A 266 10.96 20.60 31.34
CA ILE A 266 11.13 19.29 30.66
C ILE A 266 9.85 18.46 30.77
N LYS A 267 9.25 18.34 31.97
CA LYS A 267 7.98 17.60 32.16
C LYS A 267 6.88 18.15 31.25
N LYS A 268 6.75 19.46 31.15
CA LYS A 268 5.73 20.13 30.34
C LYS A 268 5.93 19.85 28.84
N GLU A 269 7.15 19.98 28.33
CA GLU A 269 7.47 19.68 26.93
C GLU A 269 7.25 18.20 26.60
N TYR A 270 7.63 17.32 27.53
CA TYR A 270 7.46 15.88 27.40
C TYR A 270 5.98 15.46 27.27
N LEU A 271 5.11 16.05 28.11
CA LEU A 271 3.67 15.84 28.05
C LEU A 271 3.06 16.36 26.74
N LEU A 272 3.59 17.45 26.18
CA LEU A 272 3.13 17.99 24.90
C LEU A 272 3.44 17.02 23.75
N ILE A 273 4.66 16.48 23.70
CA ILE A 273 5.07 15.47 22.71
C ILE A 273 4.17 14.25 22.81
N MET A 274 3.96 13.75 24.03
CA MET A 274 3.07 12.63 24.29
C MET A 274 1.66 12.84 23.77
N ARG A 275 1.09 14.01 24.06
CA ARG A 275 -0.24 14.36 23.60
C ARG A 275 -0.32 14.39 22.07
N GLY A 276 0.66 15.00 21.41
CA GLY A 276 0.72 15.06 19.94
C GLY A 276 0.81 13.68 19.29
N ILE A 277 1.64 12.77 19.83
CA ILE A 277 1.73 11.39 19.35
C ILE A 277 0.41 10.66 19.59
N SER A 278 -0.19 10.79 20.77
CA SER A 278 -1.46 10.14 21.09
C SER A 278 -2.62 10.63 20.21
N GLU A 279 -2.67 11.93 19.90
CA GLU A 279 -3.71 12.50 19.02
C GLU A 279 -3.54 11.99 17.59
N ALA A 280 -2.33 12.01 17.04
CA ALA A 280 -2.04 11.48 15.70
C ALA A 280 -2.37 9.98 15.59
N LEU A 281 -2.09 9.21 16.64
CA LEU A 281 -2.41 7.80 16.70
C LEU A 281 -3.93 7.56 16.74
N ASN A 282 -4.67 8.36 17.50
CA ASN A 282 -6.12 8.22 17.63
C ASN A 282 -6.87 8.67 16.37
N GLU A 283 -6.35 9.63 15.60
CA GLU A 283 -6.94 10.09 14.34
C GLU A 283 -6.87 9.03 13.22
N GLU A 284 -5.85 8.16 13.22
CA GLU A 284 -5.74 7.05 12.25
C GLU A 284 -6.54 5.80 12.65
N VAL A 285 -7.09 5.77 13.88
CA VAL A 285 -7.76 4.60 14.50
C VAL A 285 -9.29 4.73 14.41
N GLU A 286 -9.82 5.18 13.27
CA GLU A 286 -11.25 4.98 12.99
C GLU A 286 -11.58 3.48 13.18
N GLN A 287 -12.53 3.20 14.08
CA GLN A 287 -12.82 1.89 14.67
C GLN A 287 -12.98 0.78 13.62
N ASP A 288 -11.92 0.02 13.37
CA ASP A 288 -12.02 -1.34 12.86
C ASP A 288 -11.18 -2.22 13.80
N GLY A 289 -11.85 -3.13 14.50
CA GLY A 289 -11.20 -4.23 15.18
C GLY A 289 -10.61 -5.23 14.18
N MET A 290 -9.94 -6.24 14.71
CA MET A 290 -9.26 -7.26 13.91
C MET A 290 -9.62 -8.64 14.42
N TYR A 291 -9.70 -9.64 13.53
CA TYR A 291 -9.79 -11.01 13.99
C TYR A 291 -8.47 -11.48 14.56
N LEU A 292 -8.53 -12.33 15.57
CA LEU A 292 -7.34 -12.85 16.22
C LEU A 292 -6.42 -13.61 15.24
N GLU A 293 -6.97 -14.32 14.25
CA GLU A 293 -6.20 -14.97 13.18
C GLU A 293 -5.39 -13.98 12.31
N GLU A 294 -5.95 -12.79 12.04
CA GLU A 294 -5.25 -11.73 11.30
C GLU A 294 -4.08 -11.20 12.12
N ILE A 295 -4.26 -10.97 13.43
CA ILE A 295 -3.20 -10.60 14.38
C ILE A 295 -2.03 -11.59 14.30
N PHE A 296 -2.29 -12.90 14.31
CA PHE A 296 -1.22 -13.89 14.25
C PHE A 296 -0.55 -13.99 12.89
N THR A 297 -1.29 -13.75 11.81
CA THR A 297 -0.71 -13.70 10.47
C THR A 297 0.29 -12.53 10.37
N LEU A 298 -0.04 -11.37 10.95
CA LEU A 298 0.85 -10.22 11.05
C LEU A 298 2.09 -10.53 11.89
N LEU A 299 1.88 -11.14 13.07
CA LEU A 299 2.99 -11.51 13.97
C LEU A 299 3.92 -12.53 13.32
N LYS A 300 3.37 -13.59 12.72
CA LYS A 300 4.14 -14.62 12.02
C LYS A 300 5.03 -13.98 10.96
N THR A 301 4.45 -13.16 10.09
CA THR A 301 5.19 -12.45 9.03
C THR A 301 6.30 -11.58 9.63
N SER A 302 5.98 -10.77 10.64
CA SER A 302 6.96 -9.92 11.31
C SER A 302 8.09 -10.70 11.99
N MET A 303 7.80 -11.86 12.60
CA MET A 303 8.79 -12.68 13.28
C MET A 303 9.72 -13.41 12.30
N PHE A 304 9.20 -13.87 11.15
CA PHE A 304 10.05 -14.43 10.09
C PHE A 304 11.04 -13.39 9.56
N THR A 305 10.59 -12.16 9.28
CA THR A 305 11.48 -11.07 8.83
C THR A 305 12.55 -10.74 9.87
N LEU A 306 12.18 -10.71 11.15
CA LEU A 306 13.13 -10.44 12.23
C LEU A 306 14.14 -11.58 12.40
N ALA A 307 13.70 -12.84 12.38
CA ALA A 307 14.58 -14.00 12.50
C ALA A 307 15.61 -14.04 11.35
N ASP A 308 15.17 -13.77 10.13
CA ASP A 308 16.05 -13.68 8.95
C ASP A 308 17.11 -12.59 9.11
N SER A 309 16.73 -11.40 9.63
CA SER A 309 17.69 -10.33 9.92
C SER A 309 18.71 -10.66 11.02
N MET A 310 18.42 -11.66 11.85
CA MET A 310 19.29 -12.17 12.92
C MET A 310 20.03 -13.45 12.51
N ASP A 311 19.93 -13.88 11.26
CA ASP A 311 20.49 -15.15 10.74
C ASP A 311 19.98 -16.39 11.51
N LYS A 312 18.69 -16.39 11.88
CA LYS A 312 18.01 -17.49 12.59
C LYS A 312 16.90 -18.11 11.75
N THR A 313 16.79 -19.44 11.83
CA THR A 313 15.68 -20.20 11.25
C THR A 313 14.53 -20.31 12.26
N LEU A 314 13.36 -19.79 11.91
CA LEU A 314 12.20 -19.78 12.81
C LEU A 314 11.19 -20.91 12.49
N ASN A 315 10.91 -21.74 13.48
CA ASN A 315 9.78 -22.67 13.48
C ASN A 315 8.62 -22.08 14.29
N PHE A 316 7.67 -21.43 13.61
CA PHE A 316 6.54 -20.75 14.25
C PHE A 316 5.26 -21.60 14.19
N LYS A 317 4.80 -22.07 15.36
CA LYS A 317 3.57 -22.87 15.49
C LYS A 317 2.44 -22.06 16.14
N PHE A 318 1.28 -22.09 15.51
CA PHE A 318 0.09 -21.41 16.01
C PHE A 318 -1.05 -22.42 16.19
N ILE A 319 -1.58 -22.53 17.41
CA ILE A 319 -2.66 -23.44 17.78
C ILE A 319 -3.85 -22.61 18.27
N CYS A 320 -4.81 -22.39 17.39
CA CYS A 320 -6.02 -21.63 17.69
C CYS A 320 -7.21 -22.55 17.91
N LYS A 321 -7.80 -22.56 19.11
CA LYS A 321 -9.11 -23.18 19.33
C LYS A 321 -10.27 -22.18 19.29
N THR A 322 -9.97 -20.88 19.33
CA THR A 322 -10.97 -19.81 19.44
C THR A 322 -10.52 -18.59 18.65
N ASN A 323 -11.29 -18.20 17.63
CA ASN A 323 -11.05 -16.99 16.83
C ASN A 323 -12.20 -16.00 17.08
N PHE A 324 -11.87 -14.82 17.60
CA PHE A 324 -12.84 -13.77 17.89
C PHE A 324 -12.35 -12.42 17.37
N TYR A 325 -13.28 -11.46 17.27
CA TYR A 325 -13.01 -10.11 16.81
C TYR A 325 -12.72 -9.18 17.99
N THR A 326 -11.69 -8.34 17.89
CA THR A 326 -11.24 -7.48 18.98
C THR A 326 -10.93 -6.06 18.54
N SER A 327 -11.39 -5.08 19.31
CA SER A 327 -10.97 -3.68 19.20
C SER A 327 -9.65 -3.40 19.91
N LYS A 328 -9.12 -4.37 20.66
CA LYS A 328 -7.87 -4.29 21.44
C LYS A 328 -6.67 -4.92 20.73
N HIS A 329 -6.70 -4.90 19.39
CA HIS A 329 -5.71 -5.59 18.58
C HIS A 329 -4.31 -4.97 18.73
N TYR A 330 -4.19 -3.66 18.99
CA TYR A 330 -2.91 -3.01 19.23
C TYR A 330 -2.24 -3.46 20.52
N GLU A 331 -3.01 -3.58 21.61
CA GLU A 331 -2.53 -4.06 22.91
C GLU A 331 -2.10 -5.52 22.81
N LEU A 332 -2.92 -6.38 22.18
CA LEU A 332 -2.59 -7.79 21.96
C LEU A 332 -1.35 -7.95 21.06
N LEU A 333 -1.28 -7.22 19.95
CA LEU A 333 -0.08 -7.19 19.09
C LEU A 333 1.16 -6.79 19.87
N SER A 334 1.06 -5.79 20.75
CA SER A 334 2.18 -5.31 21.56
C SER A 334 2.61 -6.38 22.57
N ILE A 335 1.66 -7.01 23.26
CA ILE A 335 1.93 -8.12 24.19
C ILE A 335 2.67 -9.25 23.47
N PHE A 336 2.09 -9.79 22.40
CA PHE A 336 2.67 -10.92 21.69
C PHE A 336 4.02 -10.57 21.07
N ARG A 337 4.13 -9.41 20.42
CA ARG A 337 5.39 -8.96 19.80
C ARG A 337 6.51 -8.87 20.84
N ASN A 338 6.26 -8.32 22.03
CA ASN A 338 7.30 -8.21 23.06
C ASN A 338 7.74 -9.60 23.58
N LEU A 339 6.79 -10.51 23.83
CA LEU A 339 7.11 -11.87 24.27
C LEU A 339 7.90 -12.66 23.22
N LEU A 340 7.49 -12.57 21.95
CA LEU A 340 8.13 -13.29 20.85
C LEU A 340 9.53 -12.74 20.51
N ILE A 341 9.70 -11.41 20.52
CA ILE A 341 11.02 -10.78 20.34
C ILE A 341 11.95 -11.21 21.46
N ASN A 342 11.49 -11.20 22.71
CA ASN A 342 12.31 -11.64 23.84
C ASN A 342 12.80 -13.08 23.67
N ALA A 343 11.91 -13.98 23.24
CA ALA A 343 12.27 -15.36 22.95
C ALA A 343 13.30 -15.48 21.81
N LEU A 344 13.07 -14.80 20.69
CA LEU A 344 13.97 -14.81 19.53
C LEU A 344 15.35 -14.23 19.86
N GLU A 345 15.42 -13.16 20.64
CA GLU A 345 16.67 -12.54 21.08
C GLU A 345 17.41 -13.42 22.09
N ALA A 346 16.71 -14.08 23.01
CA ALA A 346 17.31 -14.94 24.03
C ALA A 346 17.80 -16.28 23.49
N ALA A 347 17.26 -16.74 22.36
CA ALA A 347 17.66 -18.00 21.75
C ALA A 347 19.15 -18.00 21.37
N GLN A 348 19.88 -19.01 21.85
CA GLN A 348 21.30 -19.20 21.55
C GLN A 348 21.52 -20.03 20.28
N GLU A 349 20.57 -20.90 19.95
CA GLU A 349 20.62 -21.73 18.75
C GLU A 349 20.18 -20.96 17.50
N GLN A 350 20.65 -21.42 16.33
CA GLN A 350 20.24 -20.87 15.04
C GLN A 350 18.80 -21.22 14.69
N THR A 351 18.31 -22.38 15.13
CA THR A 351 16.90 -22.76 14.95
C THR A 351 16.14 -22.43 16.21
N VAL A 352 15.05 -21.68 16.09
CA VAL A 352 14.21 -21.25 17.21
C VAL A 352 12.79 -21.75 17.00
N THR A 353 12.21 -22.39 18.00
CA THR A 353 10.82 -22.83 17.99
C THR A 353 9.99 -21.93 18.87
N LEU A 354 9.04 -21.20 18.27
CA LEU A 354 8.06 -20.40 18.99
C LEU A 354 6.67 -21.00 18.77
N MET A 355 5.91 -21.10 19.85
CA MET A 355 4.56 -21.62 19.84
C MET A 355 3.60 -20.67 20.55
N ILE A 356 2.48 -20.36 19.90
CA ILE A 356 1.36 -19.68 20.56
C ILE A 356 0.17 -20.62 20.55
N SER A 357 -0.40 -20.88 21.72
CA SER A 357 -1.64 -21.66 21.86
C SER A 357 -2.71 -20.87 22.60
N ILE A 358 -3.95 -21.01 22.12
CA ILE A 358 -5.07 -20.19 22.58
C ILE A 358 -6.27 -21.06 22.79
N PHE A 359 -6.88 -20.88 23.94
CA PHE A 359 -8.10 -21.56 24.31
C PHE A 359 -8.90 -20.67 25.25
N SER A 360 -10.21 -20.78 25.13
CA SER A 360 -11.12 -20.21 26.12
C SER A 360 -11.26 -21.17 27.30
N GLN A 361 -11.20 -20.62 28.50
CA GLN A 361 -11.47 -21.34 29.75
C GLN A 361 -12.36 -20.45 30.60
N ASP A 362 -13.55 -20.94 30.93
CA ASP A 362 -14.57 -20.18 31.65
C ASP A 362 -14.86 -18.81 30.98
N GLU A 363 -14.76 -17.71 31.74
CA GLU A 363 -14.95 -16.32 31.29
C GLU A 363 -13.65 -15.64 30.83
N ALA A 364 -12.57 -16.41 30.63
CA ALA A 364 -11.28 -15.89 30.20
C ALA A 364 -10.78 -16.53 28.89
N VAL A 365 -9.96 -15.79 28.17
CA VAL A 365 -9.14 -16.29 27.06
C VAL A 365 -7.72 -16.45 27.59
N ILE A 366 -7.17 -17.65 27.42
CA ILE A 366 -5.82 -17.99 27.82
C ILE A 366 -4.92 -18.04 26.59
N PHE A 367 -3.82 -17.29 26.63
CA PHE A 367 -2.75 -17.31 25.65
C PHE A 367 -1.50 -17.91 26.29
N LYS A 368 -0.99 -18.99 25.73
CA LYS A 368 0.31 -19.55 26.12
C LYS A 368 1.33 -19.31 25.01
N ILE A 369 2.39 -18.58 25.33
CA ILE A 369 3.50 -18.28 24.44
C ILE A 369 4.69 -19.07 24.94
N THR A 370 5.14 -20.05 24.16
CA THR A 370 6.21 -20.98 24.52
C THR A 370 7.39 -20.88 23.56
N ASP A 371 8.60 -20.88 24.09
CA ASP A 371 9.86 -20.95 23.34
C ASP A 371 10.80 -22.04 23.85
N ASP A 372 11.74 -22.45 23.00
CA ASP A 372 12.80 -23.43 23.27
C ASP A 372 14.14 -22.79 23.67
N GLY A 373 14.12 -21.57 24.19
CA GLY A 373 15.31 -20.83 24.60
C GLY A 373 16.00 -21.39 25.86
N PRO A 374 17.09 -20.74 26.32
CA PRO A 374 17.94 -21.23 27.42
C PRO A 374 17.24 -21.26 28.80
N GLY A 375 16.01 -20.74 28.88
CA GLY A 375 15.30 -20.59 30.15
C GLY A 375 15.68 -19.31 30.89
N ILE A 376 14.90 -19.00 31.93
CA ILE A 376 15.09 -17.84 32.80
C ILE A 376 15.60 -18.35 34.16
N PRO A 377 16.80 -17.91 34.62
CA PRO A 377 17.32 -18.25 35.94
C PRO A 377 16.32 -17.93 37.05
N VAL A 378 16.25 -18.80 38.06
CA VAL A 378 15.26 -18.70 39.15
C VAL A 378 15.36 -17.34 39.88
N GLU A 379 16.58 -16.84 40.07
CA GLU A 379 16.88 -15.56 40.73
C GLU A 379 16.24 -14.36 40.03
N TYR A 380 15.98 -14.45 38.73
CA TYR A 380 15.42 -13.33 37.95
C TYR A 380 13.91 -13.44 37.75
N LYS A 381 13.26 -14.56 38.09
CA LYS A 381 11.85 -14.82 37.75
C LYS A 381 10.87 -13.76 38.28
N ASP A 382 11.14 -13.22 39.46
CA ASP A 382 10.31 -12.17 40.06
C ASP A 382 10.71 -10.77 39.57
N GLU A 383 11.97 -10.60 39.15
CA GLU A 383 12.52 -9.31 38.74
C GLU A 383 12.32 -9.01 37.25
N ILE A 384 12.15 -10.01 36.38
CA ILE A 384 12.02 -9.79 34.93
C ILE A 384 10.83 -8.92 34.53
N PHE A 385 9.81 -8.83 35.38
CA PHE A 385 8.65 -7.98 35.16
C PHE A 385 8.83 -6.58 35.76
N ASN A 386 9.89 -6.37 36.56
CA ASN A 386 10.19 -5.07 37.11
C ASN A 386 10.66 -4.13 36.02
N THR A 387 10.21 -2.90 36.16
CA THR A 387 10.45 -1.85 35.17
C THR A 387 11.94 -1.50 35.16
N GLY A 388 12.59 -1.58 34.00
CA GLY A 388 14.02 -1.27 33.86
C GLY A 388 14.95 -2.48 34.06
N PHE A 389 14.43 -3.65 34.44
CA PHE A 389 15.24 -4.85 34.59
C PHE A 389 15.67 -5.40 33.23
N SER A 390 16.98 -5.50 33.00
CA SER A 390 17.55 -6.12 31.82
C SER A 390 18.92 -6.68 32.11
N THR A 391 19.17 -7.87 31.59
CA THR A 391 20.47 -8.54 31.60
C THR A 391 21.23 -8.35 30.28
N LYS A 392 20.63 -7.67 29.30
CA LYS A 392 21.18 -7.50 27.95
C LYS A 392 21.94 -6.18 27.85
N ILE A 393 23.23 -6.24 27.48
CA ILE A 393 24.07 -5.07 27.21
C ILE A 393 24.22 -4.94 25.70
N ASN A 394 23.97 -3.76 25.16
CA ASN A 394 24.34 -3.44 23.80
C ASN A 394 25.85 -3.15 23.76
N PHE A 395 26.64 -4.09 23.23
CA PHE A 395 28.10 -3.98 23.20
C PHE A 395 28.62 -2.93 22.20
N GLU A 396 27.79 -2.45 21.27
CA GLU A 396 28.18 -1.37 20.33
C GLU A 396 28.01 0.01 20.95
N THR A 397 26.99 0.22 21.79
CA THR A 397 26.70 1.51 22.42
C THR A 397 27.11 1.58 23.89
N GLY A 398 27.42 0.45 24.53
CA GLY A 398 27.68 0.33 25.96
C GLY A 398 26.44 0.49 26.83
N GLU A 399 25.24 0.66 26.23
CA GLU A 399 23.99 0.84 26.96
C GLU A 399 23.37 -0.50 27.34
N VAL A 400 22.94 -0.64 28.59
CA VAL A 400 22.06 -1.75 28.98
C VAL A 400 20.74 -1.57 28.22
N SER A 401 20.29 -2.61 27.51
CA SER A 401 18.96 -2.61 26.91
C SER A 401 17.95 -2.28 28.00
N ARG A 402 17.04 -1.34 27.76
CA ARG A 402 16.30 -0.67 28.84
C ARG A 402 15.34 -1.55 29.66
N GLY A 403 15.23 -2.85 29.38
CA GLY A 403 14.39 -3.76 30.19
C GLY A 403 12.90 -3.49 30.10
N ILE A 404 12.44 -2.94 28.96
CA ILE A 404 11.10 -2.35 28.85
C ILE A 404 10.04 -3.40 28.50
N GLY A 405 10.41 -4.43 27.72
CA GLY A 405 9.45 -5.31 27.04
C GLY A 405 8.51 -6.07 27.98
N LEU A 406 9.04 -6.80 28.97
CA LEU A 406 8.22 -7.62 29.88
C LEU A 406 7.42 -6.78 30.90
N GLY A 407 7.99 -5.67 31.38
CA GLY A 407 7.27 -4.74 32.24
C GLY A 407 6.07 -4.10 31.53
N LEU A 408 6.22 -3.76 30.24
CA LEU A 408 5.13 -3.29 29.40
C LEU A 408 4.04 -4.36 29.22
N VAL A 409 4.43 -5.61 28.94
CA VAL A 409 3.49 -6.73 28.81
C VAL A 409 2.65 -6.87 30.07
N LYS A 410 3.28 -6.87 31.24
CA LYS A 410 2.58 -6.97 32.52
C LYS A 410 1.58 -5.84 32.72
N ASP A 411 1.96 -4.60 32.44
CA ASP A 411 1.04 -3.45 32.56
C ASP A 411 -0.13 -3.52 31.57
N LEU A 412 0.12 -3.91 30.31
CA LEU A 412 -0.95 -4.05 29.32
C LEU A 412 -1.95 -5.13 29.76
N VAL A 413 -1.45 -6.27 30.24
CA VAL A 413 -2.29 -7.37 30.72
C VAL A 413 -3.06 -6.97 31.98
N GLU A 414 -2.37 -6.56 33.05
CA GLU A 414 -2.98 -6.37 34.37
C GLU A 414 -3.77 -5.05 34.46
N LYS A 415 -3.21 -3.93 33.97
CA LYS A 415 -3.81 -2.60 34.16
C LYS A 415 -4.77 -2.19 33.06
N ARG A 416 -4.51 -2.59 31.80
CA ARG A 416 -5.34 -2.19 30.66
C ARG A 416 -6.41 -3.22 30.31
N LEU A 417 -6.07 -4.50 30.39
CA LEU A 417 -6.96 -5.60 29.97
C LEU A 417 -7.57 -6.34 31.17
N GLY A 418 -7.19 -6.01 32.40
CA GLY A 418 -7.74 -6.62 33.62
C GLY A 418 -7.43 -8.12 33.77
N GLY A 419 -6.33 -8.57 33.17
CA GLY A 419 -5.89 -9.96 33.16
C GLY A 419 -4.76 -10.27 34.14
N SER A 420 -4.14 -11.42 33.97
CA SER A 420 -2.92 -11.85 34.69
C SER A 420 -1.89 -12.47 33.75
N ILE A 421 -0.62 -12.43 34.14
CA ILE A 421 0.48 -13.08 33.44
C ILE A 421 1.30 -13.93 34.40
N GLU A 422 1.59 -15.17 34.01
CA GLU A 422 2.41 -16.13 34.76
C GLU A 422 3.57 -16.62 33.90
N LEU A 423 4.67 -17.00 34.56
CA LEU A 423 5.85 -17.56 33.91
C LEU A 423 6.15 -18.96 34.47
N ALA A 424 6.29 -19.93 33.57
CA ALA A 424 6.93 -21.21 33.83
C ALA A 424 8.15 -21.34 32.91
N SER A 425 9.36 -21.45 33.47
CA SER A 425 10.58 -21.52 32.66
C SER A 425 11.58 -22.53 33.22
N VAL A 426 12.03 -23.39 32.31
CA VAL A 426 13.16 -24.30 32.42
C VAL A 426 13.98 -24.22 31.12
N PRO A 427 15.26 -24.61 31.10
CA PRO A 427 16.03 -24.64 29.87
C PRO A 427 15.35 -25.50 28.78
N GLY A 428 15.27 -24.96 27.56
CA GLY A 428 14.57 -25.58 26.43
C GLY A 428 13.03 -25.46 26.48
N ASN A 429 12.47 -24.84 27.52
CA ASN A 429 11.03 -24.58 27.61
C ASN A 429 10.69 -23.39 28.52
N THR A 430 10.44 -22.24 27.92
CA THR A 430 9.92 -21.06 28.61
C THR A 430 8.51 -20.80 28.13
N THR A 431 7.55 -20.71 29.04
CA THR A 431 6.14 -20.48 28.74
C THR A 431 5.60 -19.32 29.56
N PHE A 432 5.15 -18.27 28.87
CA PHE A 432 4.32 -17.21 29.43
C PHE A 432 2.84 -17.57 29.25
N THR A 433 2.08 -17.53 30.33
CA THR A 433 0.63 -17.75 30.32
C THR A 433 -0.07 -16.44 30.63
N VAL A 434 -0.77 -15.88 29.65
CA VAL A 434 -1.56 -14.65 29.77
C VAL A 434 -3.04 -15.03 29.82
N SER A 435 -3.74 -14.60 30.87
CA SER A 435 -5.17 -14.80 31.06
C SER A 435 -5.88 -13.46 30.99
N ILE A 436 -6.86 -13.30 30.10
CA ILE A 436 -7.61 -12.03 29.95
C ILE A 436 -9.11 -12.32 29.95
N PRO A 437 -9.94 -11.57 30.71
CA PRO A 437 -11.40 -11.71 30.66
C PRO A 437 -11.95 -11.50 29.24
N LYS A 438 -12.83 -12.40 28.79
CA LYS A 438 -13.42 -12.35 27.44
C LYS A 438 -14.11 -11.03 27.15
N ASN A 439 -14.89 -10.53 28.10
CA ASN A 439 -15.63 -9.27 27.96
C ASN A 439 -14.76 -8.02 27.77
N GLN A 440 -13.45 -8.10 28.03
CA GLN A 440 -12.51 -6.99 27.81
C GLN A 440 -11.95 -6.97 26.38
N ILE A 441 -11.93 -8.10 25.68
CA ILE A 441 -11.23 -8.25 24.40
C ILE A 441 -12.12 -8.70 23.26
N GLU A 442 -13.21 -9.43 23.53
CA GLU A 442 -14.13 -9.90 22.51
C GLU A 442 -15.26 -8.89 22.28
N VAL A 443 -15.45 -8.50 21.02
CA VAL A 443 -16.48 -7.55 20.60
C VAL A 443 -17.28 -8.15 19.45
N ILE A 444 -18.61 -7.99 19.48
CA ILE A 444 -19.47 -8.37 18.35
C ILE A 444 -19.23 -7.36 17.22
N LYS A 445 -18.80 -7.85 16.06
CA LYS A 445 -18.65 -7.02 14.85
C LYS A 445 -20.03 -6.50 14.43
N SER A 446 -20.26 -5.20 14.59
CA SER A 446 -21.54 -4.52 14.30
C SER A 446 -21.80 -4.34 12.80
#